data_AF-A0A1Y2F9S9-F1
#
_entry.id   AF-A0A1Y2F9S9-F1
#
_cell.length_a   1.000
_cell.length_b   1.000
_cell.length_c   1.000
_cell.angle_alpha   90.00
_cell.angle_beta   90.00
_cell.angle_gamma   90.00
#
_symmetry.space_group_name_H-M   'P 1'
#
loop_
_entity.id
_entity.type
_entity.pdbx_description
1 polymer ?
#
loop_
_entity_poly.entity_id
_entity_poly.type
_entity_poly.pdbx_seq_one_letter_code
_entity_poly.pdbx_strand_id
1 'polypeptide(L)'
;TFKLGTLAIRTLAKPISVALKSQAKQHATFRKVCINLAQTMHRFDINMRMNLLGEKGLQHVRPLNEAKAIDSGANFISETFLFSVAGGLIVFESWRSRKKEQNRREGVADAIETLQKEVEDLRSDLQ
;
A
#
# COMPACT_ATOMS: atom_id res chain seq x y z
N THR A 1 15.51 -3.95 -6.75
CA THR A 1 14.11 -3.81 -6.29
C THR A 1 13.47 -2.50 -6.71
N PHE A 2 14.07 -1.33 -6.43
CA PHE A 2 13.51 -0.01 -6.82
C PHE A 2 13.21 0.16 -8.33
N LYS A 3 14.10 -0.30 -9.24
CA LYS A 3 13.88 -0.18 -10.70
C LYS A 3 12.68 -0.98 -11.22
N LEU A 4 12.43 -2.16 -10.66
CA LEU A 4 11.27 -3.00 -11.01
C LEU A 4 9.97 -2.39 -10.48
N GLY A 5 10.01 -1.79 -9.27
CA GLY A 5 8.88 -1.07 -8.69
C GLY A 5 8.46 0.13 -9.53
N THR A 6 9.41 0.97 -9.97
CA THR A 6 9.10 2.13 -10.82
C THR A 6 8.52 1.71 -12.18
N LEU A 7 9.00 0.59 -12.75
CA LEU A 7 8.48 0.07 -14.01
C LEU A 7 7.05 -0.49 -13.83
N ALA A 8 6.82 -1.28 -12.79
CA ALA A 8 5.49 -1.83 -12.49
C ALA A 8 4.45 -0.73 -12.22
N ILE A 9 4.81 0.33 -11.48
CA ILE A 9 3.93 1.48 -11.27
C ILE A 9 3.58 2.14 -12.61
N ARG A 10 4.55 2.37 -13.49
CA ARG A 10 4.31 3.01 -14.80
C ARG A 10 3.45 2.15 -15.72
N THR A 11 3.65 0.84 -15.68
CA THR A 11 2.95 -0.13 -16.54
C THR A 11 1.58 -0.51 -16.00
N LEU A 12 1.33 -0.45 -14.69
CA LEU A 12 0.03 -0.76 -14.09
C LEU A 12 -0.84 0.49 -13.92
N ALA A 13 -0.27 1.65 -13.59
CA ALA A 13 -1.04 2.87 -13.35
C ALA A 13 -1.88 3.30 -14.56
N LYS A 14 -1.29 3.34 -15.76
CA LYS A 14 -2.02 3.78 -16.96
C LYS A 14 -3.15 2.82 -17.38
N PRO A 15 -2.93 1.50 -17.57
CA PRO A 15 -4.00 0.61 -18.01
C PRO A 15 -5.06 0.38 -16.94
N ILE A 16 -4.70 0.39 -15.64
CA ILE A 16 -5.68 0.22 -14.56
C ILE A 16 -6.60 1.42 -14.49
N SER A 17 -6.07 2.65 -14.55
CA SER A 17 -6.92 3.85 -14.58
C SER A 17 -7.82 3.90 -15.82
N VAL A 18 -7.36 3.46 -16.99
CA VAL A 18 -8.19 3.39 -18.21
C VAL A 18 -9.24 2.26 -18.13
N ALA A 19 -8.88 1.09 -17.61
CA ALA A 19 -9.78 -0.04 -17.43
C ALA A 19 -10.89 0.26 -16.40
N LEU A 20 -10.55 0.91 -15.28
CA LEU A 20 -11.52 1.36 -14.27
C LEU A 20 -12.45 2.45 -14.80
N LYS A 21 -11.95 3.39 -15.61
CA LYS A 21 -12.81 4.37 -16.31
C LYS A 21 -13.76 3.72 -17.31
N SER A 22 -13.30 2.69 -18.03
CA SER A 22 -14.13 1.91 -18.95
C SER A 22 -15.22 1.13 -18.21
N GLN A 23 -14.86 0.46 -17.11
CA GLN A 23 -15.81 -0.27 -16.26
C GLN A 23 -16.82 0.64 -15.55
N ALA A 24 -16.43 1.86 -15.18
CA ALA A 24 -17.34 2.85 -14.60
C ALA A 24 -18.43 3.33 -15.57
N LYS A 25 -18.19 3.23 -16.89
CA LYS A 25 -19.21 3.48 -17.92
C LYS A 25 -20.12 2.28 -18.15
N GLN A 26 -19.64 1.06 -17.92
CA GLN A 26 -20.38 -0.17 -18.18
C GLN A 26 -21.23 -0.64 -16.98
N HIS A 27 -20.82 -0.38 -15.74
CA HIS A 27 -21.53 -0.84 -14.54
C HIS A 27 -22.12 0.29 -13.70
N ALA A 28 -23.46 0.36 -13.66
CA ALA A 28 -24.21 1.32 -12.84
C ALA A 28 -23.93 1.19 -11.33
N THR A 29 -23.61 -0.01 -10.85
CA THR A 29 -23.23 -0.27 -9.45
C THR A 29 -21.90 0.41 -9.13
N PHE A 30 -20.92 0.33 -10.03
CA PHE A 30 -19.62 0.98 -9.86
C PHE A 30 -19.75 2.50 -9.89
N ARG A 31 -20.61 3.03 -10.77
CA ARG A 31 -20.97 4.45 -10.82
C ARG A 31 -21.51 4.95 -9.47
N LYS A 32 -22.43 4.21 -8.84
CA LYS A 32 -22.96 4.54 -7.50
C LYS A 32 -21.88 4.51 -6.42
N VAL A 33 -20.97 3.53 -6.46
CA VAL A 33 -19.83 3.45 -5.53
C VAL A 33 -18.90 4.67 -5.67
N CYS A 34 -18.54 5.05 -6.90
CA CYS A 34 -17.74 6.26 -7.15
C CYS A 34 -18.42 7.53 -6.62
N ILE A 35 -19.72 7.69 -6.86
CA ILE A 35 -20.49 8.85 -6.39
C ILE A 35 -20.55 8.88 -4.87
N ASN A 36 -20.84 7.75 -4.23
CA ASN A 36 -20.88 7.65 -2.76
C ASN A 36 -19.51 7.93 -2.13
N LEU A 37 -18.42 7.42 -2.72
CA LEU A 37 -17.06 7.69 -2.25
C LEU A 37 -16.70 9.17 -2.41
N ALA A 38 -16.98 9.77 -3.55
CA ALA A 38 -16.72 11.20 -3.79
C ALA A 38 -17.50 12.07 -2.79
N GLN A 39 -18.77 11.74 -2.54
CA GLN A 39 -19.59 12.44 -1.56
C GLN A 39 -19.12 12.23 -0.11
N THR A 40 -18.68 11.02 0.23
CA THR A 40 -18.14 10.70 1.56
C THR A 40 -16.83 11.44 1.81
N MET A 41 -15.94 11.45 0.83
CA MET A 41 -14.67 12.17 0.92
C MET A 41 -14.88 13.67 1.06
N HIS A 42 -15.83 14.25 0.32
CA HIS A 42 -16.16 15.65 0.45
C HIS A 42 -16.78 15.99 1.82
N ARG A 43 -17.65 15.12 2.35
CA ARG A 43 -18.16 15.24 3.72
C ARG A 43 -17.05 15.11 4.76
N PHE A 44 -16.08 14.24 4.53
CA PHE A 44 -14.93 14.06 5.41
C PHE A 44 -14.03 15.29 5.42
N ASP A 45 -13.71 15.87 4.25
CA ASP A 45 -12.93 17.10 4.13
C ASP A 45 -13.61 18.27 4.86
N ILE A 46 -14.92 18.44 4.66
CA ILE A 46 -15.70 19.46 5.37
C ILE A 46 -15.68 19.16 6.88
N ASN A 47 -16.00 17.94 7.31
CA ASN A 47 -16.00 17.59 8.74
C ASN A 47 -14.63 17.80 9.40
N MET A 48 -13.54 17.51 8.69
CA MET A 48 -12.18 17.68 9.19
C MET A 48 -11.80 19.17 9.29
N ARG A 49 -12.14 19.99 8.29
CA ARG A 49 -11.96 21.45 8.33
C ARG A 49 -12.80 22.09 9.43
N MET A 50 -14.04 21.68 9.59
CA MET A 50 -14.94 22.17 10.64
C MET A 50 -14.41 21.85 12.04
N ASN A 51 -13.80 20.67 12.22
CA ASN A 51 -13.26 20.25 13.52
C ASN A 51 -11.88 20.87 13.83
N LEU A 52 -11.04 21.12 12.82
CA LEU A 52 -9.70 21.68 13.01
C LEU A 52 -9.66 23.22 13.01
N LEU A 53 -10.47 23.87 12.16
CA LEU A 53 -10.46 25.33 11.96
C LEU A 53 -11.67 26.02 12.60
N GLY A 54 -12.68 25.26 13.07
CA GLY A 54 -13.86 25.83 13.71
C GLY A 54 -14.73 26.71 12.80
N GLU A 55 -14.46 26.74 11.49
CA GLU A 55 -15.21 27.53 10.51
C GLU A 55 -16.64 27.00 10.38
N LYS A 56 -17.58 27.51 11.20
CA LYS A 56 -19.02 27.24 11.05
C LYS A 56 -19.56 27.94 9.81
N GLY A 57 -19.42 27.30 8.66
CA GLY A 57 -19.89 27.84 7.38
C GLY A 57 -20.48 26.74 6.51
N LEU A 58 -21.81 26.77 6.36
CA LEU A 58 -22.64 25.94 5.49
C LEU A 58 -22.13 26.01 4.03
N GLN A 59 -21.13 25.21 3.67
CA GLN A 59 -20.78 25.01 2.26
C GLN A 59 -21.82 24.09 1.64
N HIS A 60 -22.82 24.71 1.02
CA HIS A 60 -23.78 24.06 0.14
C HIS A 60 -23.03 23.27 -0.92
N VAL A 61 -22.99 21.95 -0.73
CA VAL A 61 -22.36 21.00 -1.64
C VAL A 61 -23.13 21.04 -2.96
N ARG A 62 -22.60 21.75 -3.95
CA ARG A 62 -23.09 21.61 -5.32
C ARG A 62 -22.80 20.16 -5.74
N PRO A 63 -23.81 19.34 -6.08
CA PRO A 63 -23.55 18.01 -6.59
C PRO A 63 -22.66 18.17 -7.83
N LEU A 64 -21.44 17.63 -7.75
CA LEU A 64 -20.51 17.64 -8.86
C LEU A 64 -21.20 17.00 -10.08
N ASN A 65 -21.05 17.62 -11.25
CA ASN A 65 -21.46 17.04 -12.53
C ASN A 65 -21.05 15.56 -12.56
N GLU A 66 -22.01 14.66 -12.79
CA GLU A 66 -21.85 13.22 -12.59
C GLU A 66 -20.63 12.68 -13.33
N ALA A 67 -20.31 13.22 -14.51
CA ALA A 67 -19.12 12.86 -15.27
C ALA A 67 -17.80 13.12 -14.53
N LYS A 68 -17.71 14.25 -13.80
CA LYS A 68 -16.52 14.62 -13.02
C LYS A 68 -16.39 13.77 -11.76
N ALA A 69 -17.50 13.48 -11.08
CA ALA A 69 -17.50 12.60 -9.93
C ALA A 69 -17.06 11.16 -10.29
N ILE A 70 -17.47 10.68 -11.48
CA ILE A 70 -17.05 9.37 -11.99
C ILE A 70 -15.56 9.36 -12.31
N ASP A 71 -15.02 10.39 -12.97
CA ASP A 71 -13.59 10.43 -13.32
C ASP A 71 -12.71 10.49 -12.06
N SER A 72 -13.05 11.36 -11.11
CA SER A 72 -12.32 11.46 -9.84
C SER A 72 -12.45 10.19 -8.99
N GLY A 73 -13.65 9.59 -8.91
CA GLY A 73 -13.87 8.34 -8.19
C GLY A 73 -13.11 7.16 -8.81
N ALA A 74 -13.09 7.05 -10.14
CA ALA A 74 -12.35 6.00 -10.83
C ALA A 74 -10.83 6.14 -10.63
N ASN A 75 -10.28 7.36 -10.70
CA ASN A 75 -8.87 7.60 -10.41
C ASN A 75 -8.53 7.22 -8.96
N PHE A 76 -9.34 7.64 -7.98
CA PHE A 76 -9.14 7.30 -6.57
C PHE A 76 -9.17 5.79 -6.29
N ILE A 77 -10.14 5.07 -6.87
CA ILE A 77 -10.22 3.61 -6.72
C ILE A 77 -9.00 2.94 -7.36
N SER A 78 -8.57 3.39 -8.54
CA SER A 78 -7.38 2.85 -9.22
C SER A 78 -6.10 3.04 -8.41
N GLU A 79 -5.95 4.21 -7.80
CA GLU A 79 -4.80 4.56 -6.98
C GLU A 79 -4.80 3.80 -5.65
N THR A 80 -5.97 3.70 -4.99
CA THR A 80 -6.12 2.93 -3.76
C THR A 80 -5.84 1.44 -3.98
N PHE A 81 -6.32 0.87 -5.08
CA PHE A 81 -6.06 -0.52 -5.44
C PHE A 81 -4.55 -0.76 -5.63
N LEU A 82 -3.88 0.12 -6.38
CA LEU A 82 -2.43 0.04 -6.60
C LEU A 82 -1.63 0.14 -5.31
N PHE A 83 -1.95 1.10 -4.44
CA PHE A 83 -1.30 1.24 -3.14
C PHE A 83 -1.56 0.06 -2.21
N SER A 84 -2.78 -0.49 -2.22
CA SER A 84 -3.12 -1.67 -1.42
C SER A 84 -2.33 -2.89 -1.89
N VAL A 85 -2.25 -3.14 -3.19
CA VAL A 85 -1.46 -4.25 -3.75
C VAL A 85 0.03 -4.05 -3.47
N ALA A 86 0.58 -2.87 -3.72
CA ALA A 86 1.99 -2.58 -3.48
C ALA A 86 2.36 -2.65 -2.00
N GLY A 87 1.56 -2.02 -1.12
CA GLY A 87 1.74 -2.05 0.32
C GLY A 87 1.57 -3.46 0.89
N GLY A 88 0.56 -4.20 0.43
CA GLY A 88 0.34 -5.60 0.79
C GLY A 88 1.53 -6.48 0.41
N LEU A 89 2.08 -6.31 -0.80
CA LEU A 89 3.26 -7.05 -1.24
C LEU A 89 4.50 -6.73 -0.38
N ILE A 90 4.72 -5.45 -0.07
CA ILE A 90 5.83 -5.01 0.79
C ILE A 90 5.70 -5.59 2.20
N VAL A 91 4.50 -5.53 2.79
CA VAL A 91 4.25 -6.08 4.14
C VAL A 91 4.42 -7.59 4.13
N PHE A 92 3.90 -8.28 3.11
CA PHE A 92 4.03 -9.72 2.95
C PHE A 92 5.49 -10.16 2.79
N GLU A 93 6.25 -9.47 1.93
CA GLU A 93 7.67 -9.74 1.75
C GLU A 93 8.47 -9.39 3.00
N SER A 94 8.15 -8.30 3.70
CA SER A 94 8.79 -7.92 4.97
C SER A 94 8.56 -8.99 6.04
N TRP A 95 7.33 -9.51 6.17
CA TRP A 95 7.02 -10.57 7.13
C TRP A 95 7.77 -11.87 6.79
N ARG A 96 7.79 -12.27 5.51
CA ARG A 96 8.52 -13.45 5.04
C ARG A 96 10.03 -13.31 5.17
N SER A 97 10.56 -12.12 4.85
CA SER A 97 12.00 -11.81 4.87
C SER A 97 12.54 -11.82 6.31
N ARG A 98 11.79 -11.25 7.27
CA ARG A 98 12.14 -11.30 8.70
C ARG A 98 12.35 -12.73 9.19
N LYS A 99 11.48 -13.66 8.78
CA LYS A 99 11.62 -15.09 9.12
C LYS A 99 12.87 -15.73 8.50
N LYS A 100 13.27 -15.31 7.30
CA LYS A 100 14.48 -15.82 6.63
C LYS A 100 15.77 -15.24 7.22
N GLU A 101 15.75 -13.97 7.62
CA GLU A 101 16.91 -13.31 8.23
C GLU A 101 17.20 -13.84 9.64
N GLN A 102 16.15 -14.20 10.40
CA GLN A 102 16.28 -14.82 11.72
C GLN A 102 16.99 -16.17 11.65
N ASN A 103 16.53 -17.08 10.76
CA ASN A 103 17.19 -18.38 10.55
C ASN A 103 18.65 -18.24 10.09
N ARG A 104 19.00 -17.19 9.33
CA ARG A 104 20.39 -16.96 8.90
C ARG A 104 21.28 -16.47 10.04
N ARG A 105 20.74 -15.66 10.95
CA ARG A 105 21.46 -15.22 12.15
C ARG A 105 21.69 -16.37 13.12
N GLU A 106 20.69 -17.23 13.31
CA GLU A 106 20.82 -18.44 14.13
C GLU A 106 21.91 -19.37 13.59
N GLY A 107 21.92 -19.67 12.29
CA GLY A 107 22.96 -20.55 11.72
C GLY A 107 24.38 -19.98 11.78
N VAL A 108 24.55 -18.65 11.74
CA VAL A 108 25.87 -18.03 11.91
C VAL A 108 26.31 -18.08 13.38
N ALA A 109 25.39 -17.90 14.33
CA ALA A 109 25.69 -18.02 15.75
C ALA A 109 26.14 -19.45 16.11
N ASP A 110 25.44 -20.45 15.59
CA ASP A 110 25.74 -21.88 15.81
C ASP A 110 27.11 -22.27 15.24
N ALA A 111 27.46 -21.74 14.05
CA ALA A 111 28.77 -21.96 13.44
C ALA A 111 29.92 -21.30 14.22
N ILE A 112 29.69 -20.11 14.78
CA ILE A 112 30.68 -19.43 15.64
C ILE A 112 30.88 -20.23 16.92
N GLU A 113 29.81 -20.71 17.56
CA GLU A 113 29.90 -21.53 18.78
C GLU A 113 30.68 -22.83 18.53
N THR A 114 30.41 -23.49 17.41
CA THR A 114 31.09 -24.75 17.04
C THR A 114 32.58 -24.53 16.80
N LEU A 115 32.95 -23.48 16.04
CA LEU A 115 34.36 -23.12 15.79
C LEU A 115 35.10 -22.74 17.08
N GLN A 116 34.44 -22.05 18.01
CA GLN A 116 35.03 -21.72 19.31
C GLN A 116 35.31 -22.98 20.13
N LYS A 117 34.36 -23.93 20.17
CA LYS A 117 34.56 -25.24 20.83
C LYS A 117 35.73 -26.01 20.23
N GLU A 118 35.80 -26.14 18.91
CA GLU A 118 36.90 -26.86 18.25
C GLU A 118 38.27 -26.23 18.53
N VAL A 119 38.36 -24.89 18.56
CA VAL A 119 39.61 -24.19 18.91
C VAL A 119 40.00 -24.44 20.37
N GLU A 120 39.03 -24.48 21.28
CA GLU A 120 39.26 -24.71 22.70
C GLU A 120 39.65 -26.17 22.99
N ASP A 121 39.01 -27.13 22.34
CA ASP A 121 39.36 -28.56 22.42
C ASP A 121 40.77 -28.81 21.89
N LEU A 122 41.12 -28.28 20.70
CA LEU A 122 42.48 -28.39 20.15
C LEU A 122 43.54 -27.75 21.05
N ARG A 123 43.19 -26.62 21.69
CA ARG A 123 44.09 -25.97 22.63
C ARG A 123 44.30 -26.81 23.88
N SER A 124 43.27 -27.53 24.34
CA SER A 124 43.36 -28.44 25.48
C SER A 124 44.20 -29.67 25.17
N ASP A 125 44.11 -30.21 23.95
CA ASP A 125 44.90 -31.37 23.49
C ASP A 125 46.39 -31.05 23.30
N LEU A 126 46.75 -29.76 23.15
CA LEU A 126 48.12 -29.29 23.01
C LEU A 126 48.83 -28.98 24.34
N GLN A 127 48.11 -29.01 25.48
CA GLN A 127 48.65 -28.79 26.83
C GLN A 127 48.85 -30.08 27.60
#